data_AF-V6LR55-F1
#
_entry.id   AF-V6LR55-F1
#
_cell.length_a   1.000
_cell.length_b   1.000
_cell.length_c   1.000
_cell.angle_alpha   90.00
_cell.angle_beta   90.00
_cell.angle_gamma   90.00
#
_symmetry.space_group_name_H-M   'P 1'
#
loop_
_entity.id
_entity.type
_entity.pdbx_description
1 polymer ?
#
loop_
_entity_poly.entity_id
_entity_poly.type
_entity_poly.pdbx_seq_one_letter_code
_entity_poly.pdbx_strand_id
1 'polypeptide(L)'
;MDRKGKYCNLITNQCESCGPFCQWCISPSFCYSCISDQYTLTISGICEMGCLNLQNGEYCKEGKAEPCFEGCTSACKCGEQKNCATCSLAGYCTSCLPHYQQDMFGACTQCSYGYEMLDNFCIPSYLTHWNSGTCSRVDYTCKAGFYCPATSNHLVQCLPCREDMKFGDSCYCLDNVPTQNCIECANGNCTRIMIEQADTSPHTKRCLLGCSQCNADQRCLKCDDTHVLDYSNHTCSFCDENQFIITTSGLCTPKCENLPVGYYCKNGKPELCTEDSTSMCSCGVAKNCALCNPDNNTCKQCLNAIHMDYTGICVKPADWELEKQQAGEESADEHSAGTFEVGAYLGVIAAVLALISCVCITAYIVVKKARKSPGVVAISIY
;
A
#
# COMPACT_ATOMS: atom_id res chain seq x y z
N MET A 1 3.77 24.07 -1.17
CA MET A 1 3.88 24.37 -2.62
C MET A 1 2.49 24.34 -3.19
N ASP A 2 2.09 25.45 -3.81
CA ASP A 2 0.80 25.63 -4.49
C ASP A 2 0.76 24.67 -5.70
N ARG A 3 -0.02 23.57 -5.62
CA ARG A 3 -0.06 22.49 -6.64
C ARG A 3 -1.07 22.77 -7.75
N LYS A 4 -1.34 24.05 -8.04
CA LYS A 4 -2.33 24.43 -9.04
C LYS A 4 -2.01 23.79 -10.40
N GLY A 5 -2.96 23.04 -10.94
CA GLY A 5 -2.87 22.34 -12.22
C GLY A 5 -1.97 21.10 -12.23
N LYS A 6 -1.52 20.60 -11.06
CA LYS A 6 -0.73 19.36 -10.95
C LYS A 6 -1.18 18.48 -9.78
N TYR A 7 -1.05 17.17 -9.93
CA TYR A 7 -1.14 16.21 -8.83
C TYR A 7 0.19 15.47 -8.70
N CYS A 8 0.48 14.89 -7.52
CA CYS A 8 1.70 14.11 -7.35
C CYS A 8 1.37 12.63 -7.42
N ASN A 9 1.81 12.00 -8.51
CA ASN A 9 1.67 10.58 -8.74
C ASN A 9 2.68 9.83 -7.86
N LEU A 10 2.16 9.11 -6.87
CA LEU A 10 2.98 8.36 -5.91
C LEU A 10 3.60 7.10 -6.51
N ILE A 11 3.07 6.61 -7.64
CA ILE A 11 3.62 5.45 -8.34
C ILE A 11 4.91 5.86 -9.07
N THR A 12 4.89 7.00 -9.75
CA THR A 12 6.04 7.52 -10.51
C THR A 12 6.95 8.43 -9.67
N ASN A 13 6.51 8.82 -8.47
CA ASN A 13 7.14 9.84 -7.62
C ASN A 13 7.34 11.18 -8.35
N GLN A 14 6.44 11.51 -9.28
CA GLN A 14 6.49 12.75 -10.06
C GLN A 14 5.18 13.51 -9.95
N CYS A 15 5.26 14.84 -10.00
CA CYS A 15 4.06 15.66 -10.08
C CYS A 15 3.69 15.90 -11.55
N GLU A 16 2.58 15.28 -11.94
CA GLU A 16 2.03 15.27 -13.28
C GLU A 16 0.93 16.32 -13.43
N SER A 17 0.64 16.71 -14.66
CA SER A 17 -0.40 17.71 -14.95
C SER A 17 -1.80 17.15 -14.73
N CYS A 18 -2.71 18.01 -14.29
CA CYS A 18 -4.14 17.71 -14.26
C CYS A 18 -4.72 17.61 -15.68
N GLY A 19 -5.89 16.97 -15.78
CA GLY A 19 -6.70 16.97 -17.00
C GLY A 19 -7.19 18.39 -17.42
N PRO A 20 -7.80 18.50 -18.61
CA PRO A 20 -8.28 19.78 -19.13
C PRO A 20 -9.21 20.51 -18.16
N PHE A 21 -9.10 21.84 -18.13
CA PHE A 21 -9.96 22.74 -17.34
C PHE A 21 -9.96 22.50 -15.82
N CYS A 22 -9.05 21.67 -15.34
CA CYS A 22 -8.93 21.33 -13.94
C CYS A 22 -7.91 22.22 -13.22
N GLN A 23 -8.35 22.88 -12.17
CA GLN A 23 -7.48 23.67 -11.30
C GLN A 23 -6.77 22.79 -10.28
N TRP A 24 -7.49 21.82 -9.73
CA TRP A 24 -7.02 20.95 -8.67
C TRP A 24 -7.49 19.51 -8.91
N CYS A 25 -6.55 18.57 -8.97
CA CYS A 25 -6.80 17.18 -9.26
C CYS A 25 -6.05 16.24 -8.32
N ILE A 26 -6.53 15.00 -8.25
CA ILE A 26 -5.87 13.87 -7.56
C ILE A 26 -5.38 12.81 -8.54
N SER A 27 -5.81 12.89 -9.80
CA SER A 27 -5.36 12.04 -10.90
C SER A 27 -5.47 12.83 -12.22
N PRO A 28 -4.97 12.30 -13.35
CA PRO A 28 -5.08 13.01 -14.63
C PRO A 28 -6.52 13.04 -15.15
N SER A 29 -7.39 12.15 -14.65
CA SER A 29 -8.80 12.02 -15.03
C SER A 29 -9.79 12.45 -13.95
N PHE A 30 -9.31 12.81 -12.75
CA PHE A 30 -10.16 13.16 -11.61
C PHE A 30 -9.77 14.51 -11.01
N CYS A 31 -10.62 15.48 -11.28
CA CYS A 31 -10.62 16.84 -10.79
C CYS A 31 -11.55 16.99 -9.59
N TYR A 32 -11.22 17.90 -8.67
CA TYR A 32 -12.13 18.32 -7.60
C TYR A 32 -12.38 19.84 -7.60
N SER A 33 -11.82 20.57 -8.56
CA SER A 33 -12.10 21.99 -8.78
C SER A 33 -11.72 22.44 -10.19
N CYS A 34 -12.60 23.16 -10.86
CA CYS A 34 -12.34 23.70 -12.19
C CYS A 34 -11.60 25.05 -12.16
N ILE A 35 -10.98 25.42 -13.29
CA ILE A 35 -10.17 26.65 -13.43
C ILE A 35 -11.00 27.94 -13.32
N SER A 36 -12.28 27.89 -13.67
CA SER A 36 -13.21 29.02 -13.54
C SER A 36 -14.65 28.54 -13.40
N ASP A 37 -15.53 29.48 -13.10
CA ASP A 37 -16.99 29.35 -13.04
C ASP A 37 -17.66 29.05 -14.40
N GLN A 38 -16.93 29.21 -15.50
CA GLN A 38 -17.38 28.82 -16.84
C GLN A 38 -17.40 27.30 -17.06
N TYR A 39 -16.86 26.53 -16.12
CA TYR A 39 -16.83 25.07 -16.17
C TYR A 39 -17.64 24.49 -15.01
N THR A 40 -18.33 23.40 -15.28
CA THR A 40 -19.08 22.65 -14.27
C THR A 40 -18.34 21.36 -13.94
N LEU A 41 -18.13 21.13 -12.65
CA LEU A 41 -17.56 19.89 -12.13
C LEU A 41 -18.65 18.81 -12.06
N THR A 42 -18.41 17.67 -12.69
CA THR A 42 -19.29 16.50 -12.61
C THR A 42 -18.94 15.62 -11.42
N ILE A 43 -19.88 14.76 -10.99
CA ILE A 43 -19.68 13.75 -9.93
C ILE A 43 -18.53 12.76 -10.24
N SER A 44 -18.18 12.61 -11.52
CA SER A 44 -17.05 11.79 -11.98
C SER A 44 -15.70 12.51 -11.90
N GLY A 45 -15.67 13.75 -11.39
CA GLY A 45 -14.47 14.56 -11.30
C GLY A 45 -14.02 15.15 -12.64
N ILE A 46 -14.94 15.42 -13.57
CA ILE A 46 -14.60 16.01 -14.87
C ILE A 46 -15.11 17.45 -14.92
N CYS A 47 -14.25 18.38 -15.34
CA CYS A 47 -14.63 19.76 -15.62
C CYS A 47 -15.09 19.89 -17.05
N GLU A 48 -16.39 20.07 -17.25
CA GLU A 48 -17.02 20.25 -18.55
C GLU A 48 -17.44 21.70 -18.76
N MET A 49 -17.82 22.05 -19.99
CA MET A 49 -18.38 23.36 -20.28
C MET A 49 -19.59 23.61 -19.38
N GLY A 50 -19.55 24.70 -18.62
CA GLY A 50 -20.57 25.06 -17.67
C GLY A 50 -21.70 25.87 -18.27
N CYS A 51 -22.70 26.14 -17.42
CA CYS A 51 -23.88 26.90 -17.76
C CYS A 51 -23.87 28.19 -16.93
N LEU A 52 -23.81 29.36 -17.58
CA LEU A 52 -23.67 30.65 -16.89
C LEU A 52 -24.90 31.07 -16.07
N ASN A 53 -26.11 30.63 -16.48
CA ASN A 53 -27.38 31.15 -15.95
C ASN A 53 -28.37 30.02 -15.64
N LEU A 54 -27.98 29.05 -14.81
CA LEU A 54 -28.92 28.02 -14.32
C LEU A 54 -30.00 28.64 -13.44
N GLN A 55 -31.25 28.27 -13.70
CA GLN A 55 -32.37 28.56 -12.82
C GLN A 55 -32.47 27.52 -11.70
N ASN A 56 -33.21 27.86 -10.65
CA ASN A 56 -33.49 26.90 -9.59
C ASN A 56 -34.23 25.67 -10.17
N GLY A 57 -33.75 24.48 -9.88
CA GLY A 57 -34.27 23.24 -10.44
C GLY A 57 -33.64 22.83 -11.77
N GLU A 58 -32.56 23.50 -12.20
CA GLU A 58 -31.76 23.12 -13.38
C GLU A 58 -30.34 22.69 -12.97
N TYR A 59 -29.77 21.75 -13.71
CA TYR A 59 -28.37 21.35 -13.62
C TYR A 59 -27.70 21.51 -15.00
N CYS A 60 -26.38 21.60 -15.04
CA CYS A 60 -25.66 21.72 -16.30
C CYS A 60 -25.24 20.34 -16.81
N LYS A 61 -25.63 20.02 -18.04
CA LYS A 61 -25.19 18.84 -18.77
C LYS A 61 -24.56 19.30 -20.08
N GLU A 62 -23.24 19.09 -20.22
CA GLU A 62 -22.52 19.38 -21.47
C GLU A 62 -22.75 20.83 -21.98
N GLY A 63 -22.74 21.81 -21.08
CA GLY A 63 -22.97 23.23 -21.40
C GLY A 63 -24.44 23.63 -21.64
N LYS A 64 -25.39 22.70 -21.45
CA LYS A 64 -26.83 22.95 -21.58
C LYS A 64 -27.54 22.80 -20.24
N ALA A 65 -28.43 23.75 -19.94
CA ALA A 65 -29.31 23.67 -18.78
C ALA A 65 -30.39 22.60 -19.01
N GLU A 66 -30.53 21.68 -18.06
CA GLU A 66 -31.52 20.61 -18.07
C GLU A 66 -32.25 20.54 -16.72
N PRO A 67 -33.52 20.07 -16.66
CA PRO A 67 -34.24 19.90 -15.41
C PRO A 67 -33.54 18.90 -14.48
N CYS A 68 -33.53 19.19 -13.19
CA CYS A 68 -32.95 18.31 -12.18
C CYS A 68 -33.76 17.04 -11.93
N PHE A 69 -33.07 15.93 -11.67
CA PHE A 69 -33.65 14.63 -11.34
C PHE A 69 -32.67 13.82 -10.47
N GLU A 70 -33.15 12.72 -9.87
CA GLU A 70 -32.25 11.82 -9.13
C GLU A 70 -31.22 11.18 -10.07
N GLY A 71 -29.93 11.36 -9.76
CA GLY A 71 -28.84 10.88 -10.62
C GLY A 71 -28.28 11.91 -11.59
N CYS A 72 -28.54 13.21 -11.37
CA CYS A 72 -27.79 14.28 -12.03
C CYS A 72 -26.27 14.06 -11.93
N THR A 73 -25.57 14.36 -13.02
CA THR A 73 -24.11 14.24 -13.10
C THR A 73 -23.37 15.46 -12.58
N SER A 74 -24.07 16.57 -12.32
CA SER A 74 -23.51 17.79 -11.73
C SER A 74 -24.55 18.42 -10.79
N ALA A 75 -24.11 19.33 -9.92
CA ALA A 75 -24.97 19.92 -8.91
C ALA A 75 -26.17 20.65 -9.52
N CYS A 76 -27.36 20.30 -9.06
CA CYS A 76 -28.57 21.04 -9.31
C CYS A 76 -28.50 22.42 -8.62
N LYS A 77 -28.88 23.48 -9.33
CA LYS A 77 -29.01 24.81 -8.73
C LYS A 77 -30.25 24.84 -7.84
N CYS A 78 -30.06 24.89 -6.54
CA CYS A 78 -31.13 25.01 -5.55
C CYS A 78 -30.82 26.20 -4.62
N GLY A 79 -31.13 27.42 -5.05
CA GLY A 79 -30.76 28.62 -4.30
C GLY A 79 -29.26 28.68 -4.02
N GLU A 80 -28.89 28.78 -2.74
CA GLU A 80 -27.50 28.78 -2.27
C GLU A 80 -27.01 27.39 -1.80
N GLN A 81 -27.83 26.35 -1.93
CA GLN A 81 -27.47 25.00 -1.53
C GLN A 81 -26.48 24.38 -2.53
N LYS A 82 -25.60 23.53 -2.01
CA LYS A 82 -24.59 22.81 -2.79
C LYS A 82 -24.92 21.32 -2.84
N ASN A 83 -24.39 20.65 -3.85
CA ASN A 83 -24.41 19.18 -3.97
C ASN A 83 -25.83 18.56 -4.00
N CYS A 84 -26.85 19.33 -4.37
CA CYS A 84 -28.21 18.80 -4.53
C CYS A 84 -28.32 18.02 -5.85
N ALA A 85 -29.08 16.93 -5.83
CA ALA A 85 -29.57 16.29 -7.06
C ALA A 85 -30.94 16.85 -7.46
N THR A 86 -31.82 17.13 -6.49
CA THR A 86 -33.14 17.75 -6.72
C THR A 86 -33.43 18.84 -5.70
N CYS A 87 -34.34 19.77 -6.04
CA CYS A 87 -34.75 20.86 -5.16
C CYS A 87 -36.24 20.82 -4.79
N SER A 88 -36.58 21.48 -3.69
CA SER A 88 -37.93 21.98 -3.39
C SER A 88 -38.21 23.30 -4.11
N LEU A 89 -39.48 23.71 -4.17
CA LEU A 89 -39.88 25.01 -4.71
C LEU A 89 -39.26 26.19 -3.96
N ALA A 90 -38.93 26.02 -2.68
CA ALA A 90 -38.26 27.02 -1.86
C ALA A 90 -36.74 27.08 -2.07
N GLY A 91 -36.18 26.22 -2.93
CA GLY A 91 -34.74 26.19 -3.24
C GLY A 91 -33.89 25.40 -2.25
N TYR A 92 -34.47 24.55 -1.39
CA TYR A 92 -33.71 23.61 -0.57
C TYR A 92 -33.49 22.28 -1.30
N CYS A 93 -32.35 21.59 -1.04
CA CYS A 93 -32.16 20.24 -1.57
C CYS A 93 -33.27 19.30 -1.06
N THR A 94 -33.86 18.50 -1.94
CA THR A 94 -34.76 17.38 -1.57
C THR A 94 -34.05 16.04 -1.64
N SER A 95 -33.02 15.92 -2.49
CA SER A 95 -32.10 14.79 -2.54
C SER A 95 -30.68 15.30 -2.85
N CYS A 96 -29.67 14.51 -2.51
CA CYS A 96 -28.27 14.84 -2.75
C CYS A 96 -27.74 14.15 -4.00
N LEU A 97 -26.68 14.73 -4.58
CA LEU A 97 -25.90 14.05 -5.62
C LEU A 97 -25.39 12.69 -5.13
N PRO A 98 -25.12 11.74 -6.05
CA PRO A 98 -24.45 10.51 -5.71
C PRO A 98 -23.22 10.76 -4.82
N HIS A 99 -23.10 9.94 -3.77
CA HIS A 99 -22.02 9.99 -2.76
C HIS A 99 -22.11 11.12 -1.74
N TYR A 100 -23.14 11.96 -1.78
CA TYR A 100 -23.43 12.94 -0.74
C TYR A 100 -24.61 12.48 0.13
N GLN A 101 -24.60 12.91 1.38
CA GLN A 101 -25.67 12.67 2.35
C GLN A 101 -26.11 14.00 2.97
N GLN A 102 -27.39 14.06 3.36
CA GLN A 102 -27.91 15.20 4.09
C GLN A 102 -27.36 15.21 5.51
N ASP A 103 -26.99 16.38 6.00
CA ASP A 103 -26.75 16.62 7.42
C ASP A 103 -28.08 16.71 8.21
N MET A 104 -27.97 16.92 9.52
CA MET A 104 -29.13 17.05 10.41
C MET A 104 -30.06 18.23 10.08
N PHE A 105 -29.63 19.17 9.22
CA PHE A 105 -30.40 20.33 8.77
C PHE A 105 -30.92 20.15 7.34
N GLY A 106 -30.67 19.01 6.70
CA GLY A 106 -31.13 18.69 5.35
C GLY A 106 -30.20 19.16 4.22
N ALA A 107 -29.03 19.73 4.53
CA ALA A 107 -28.06 20.19 3.54
C ALA A 107 -27.12 19.05 3.10
N CYS A 108 -26.75 18.98 1.83
CA CYS A 108 -25.91 17.92 1.26
C CYS A 108 -24.41 18.16 1.53
N THR A 109 -24.04 18.14 2.81
CA THR A 109 -22.72 18.51 3.33
C THR A 109 -21.98 17.32 3.94
N GLN A 110 -22.55 16.12 3.92
CA GLN A 110 -21.88 14.90 4.36
C GLN A 110 -21.53 14.01 3.16
N CYS A 111 -20.49 13.19 3.31
CA CYS A 111 -20.15 12.18 2.31
C CYS A 111 -20.68 10.82 2.71
N SER A 112 -21.09 10.04 1.71
CA SER A 112 -21.48 8.64 1.89
C SER A 112 -20.29 7.78 2.28
N TYR A 113 -20.57 6.60 2.85
CA TYR A 113 -19.53 5.62 3.17
C TYR A 113 -18.64 5.32 1.95
N GLY A 114 -17.32 5.29 2.16
CA GLY A 114 -16.32 5.11 1.10
C GLY A 114 -15.90 6.41 0.41
N TYR A 115 -16.40 7.57 0.86
CA TYR A 115 -16.05 8.88 0.34
C TYR A 115 -15.60 9.83 1.46
N GLU A 116 -14.65 10.69 1.15
CA GLU A 116 -14.14 11.72 2.05
C GLU A 116 -14.38 13.11 1.46
N MET A 117 -14.67 14.08 2.33
CA MET A 117 -14.84 15.46 1.92
C MET A 117 -13.47 16.10 1.72
N LEU A 118 -13.19 16.52 0.48
CA LEU A 118 -12.07 17.40 0.16
C LEU A 118 -12.62 18.72 -0.35
N ASP A 119 -12.36 19.78 0.42
CA ASP A 119 -12.97 21.12 0.31
C ASP A 119 -14.50 21.09 0.38
N ASN A 120 -15.18 20.76 -0.72
CA ASN A 120 -16.65 20.65 -0.79
C ASN A 120 -17.10 19.47 -1.66
N PHE A 121 -16.16 18.61 -2.04
CA PHE A 121 -16.40 17.50 -2.94
C PHE A 121 -16.22 16.17 -2.23
N CYS A 122 -17.19 15.28 -2.38
CA CYS A 122 -17.05 13.92 -1.88
C CYS A 122 -16.26 13.12 -2.89
N ILE A 123 -14.99 12.90 -2.59
CA ILE A 123 -14.10 12.09 -3.41
C ILE A 123 -14.00 10.69 -2.84
N PRO A 124 -13.86 9.65 -3.67
CA PRO A 124 -13.64 8.31 -3.16
C PRO A 124 -12.45 8.31 -2.21
N SER A 125 -12.61 7.77 -1.01
CA SER A 125 -11.57 7.76 0.03
C SER A 125 -10.27 7.15 -0.48
N TYR A 126 -10.41 6.20 -1.39
CA TYR A 126 -9.28 5.53 -2.01
C TYR A 126 -8.37 6.47 -2.84
N LEU A 127 -8.87 7.64 -3.26
CA LEU A 127 -8.08 8.68 -3.94
C LEU A 127 -7.50 9.72 -2.97
N THR A 128 -7.91 9.75 -1.70
CA THR A 128 -7.29 10.59 -0.64
C THR A 128 -6.20 9.79 0.07
N HIS A 129 -5.17 9.40 -0.68
CA HIS A 129 -4.06 8.54 -0.22
C HIS A 129 -3.30 9.04 1.02
N TRP A 130 -3.58 10.25 1.52
CA TRP A 130 -3.01 10.78 2.77
C TRP A 130 -3.61 10.14 4.03
N ASN A 131 -4.80 9.54 3.93
CA ASN A 131 -5.47 8.90 5.07
C ASN A 131 -5.54 7.36 4.95
N SER A 132 -4.95 6.75 3.92
CA SER A 132 -5.01 5.28 3.79
C SER A 132 -4.26 4.52 4.89
N GLY A 133 -3.37 5.22 5.60
CA GLY A 133 -2.42 4.62 6.53
C GLY A 133 -1.20 4.03 5.82
N THR A 134 -0.22 3.63 6.61
CA THR A 134 0.91 2.83 6.12
C THR A 134 0.77 1.40 6.61
N CYS A 135 1.54 0.48 6.08
CA CYS A 135 1.57 -0.90 6.57
C CYS A 135 2.86 -1.61 6.20
N SER A 136 3.17 -2.70 6.88
CA SER A 136 4.24 -3.64 6.56
C SER A 136 3.71 -5.08 6.68
N ARG A 137 4.56 -6.10 6.52
CA ARG A 137 4.20 -7.49 6.83
C ARG A 137 3.85 -7.74 8.31
N VAL A 138 4.24 -6.84 9.20
CA VAL A 138 4.04 -6.97 10.65
C VAL A 138 3.23 -5.82 11.26
N ASP A 139 3.11 -4.70 10.54
CA ASP A 139 2.37 -3.50 10.96
C ASP A 139 1.11 -3.32 10.11
N TYR A 140 -0.06 -3.46 10.73
CA TYR A 140 -1.35 -3.43 10.04
C TYR A 140 -2.07 -2.11 10.27
N THR A 141 -1.52 -0.98 9.80
CA THR A 141 -2.08 0.36 10.06
C THR A 141 -2.90 0.96 8.91
N CYS A 142 -3.41 0.12 7.99
CA CYS A 142 -4.31 0.58 6.93
C CYS A 142 -5.70 0.93 7.46
N LYS A 143 -6.32 1.96 6.88
CA LYS A 143 -7.72 2.32 7.14
C LYS A 143 -8.70 1.42 6.39
N ALA A 144 -9.95 1.42 6.83
CA ALA A 144 -11.02 0.71 6.16
C ALA A 144 -11.15 1.14 4.68
N GLY A 145 -11.30 0.18 3.77
CA GLY A 145 -11.36 0.40 2.32
C GLY A 145 -10.01 0.34 1.59
N PHE A 146 -8.92 0.03 2.31
CA PHE A 146 -7.58 -0.10 1.75
C PHE A 146 -6.97 -1.47 2.02
N TYR A 147 -6.00 -1.89 1.21
CA TYR A 147 -5.18 -3.08 1.43
C TYR A 147 -3.71 -2.72 1.59
N CYS A 148 -2.96 -3.65 2.15
CA CYS A 148 -1.52 -3.50 2.34
C CYS A 148 -0.74 -4.18 1.21
N PRO A 149 0.00 -3.46 0.35
CA PRO A 149 0.81 -4.06 -0.70
C PRO A 149 2.23 -4.49 -0.24
N ALA A 150 2.49 -4.50 1.08
CA ALA A 150 3.83 -4.72 1.61
C ALA A 150 4.29 -6.17 1.42
N THR A 151 5.42 -6.37 0.74
CA THR A 151 6.10 -7.68 0.63
C THR A 151 7.24 -7.84 1.64
N SER A 152 7.53 -6.82 2.44
CA SER A 152 8.63 -6.78 3.42
C SER A 152 8.18 -6.11 4.72
N ASN A 153 9.11 -5.98 5.67
CA ASN A 153 8.87 -5.28 6.94
C ASN A 153 8.98 -3.75 6.82
N HIS A 154 9.27 -3.22 5.63
CA HIS A 154 9.25 -1.77 5.42
C HIS A 154 7.83 -1.24 5.30
N LEU A 155 7.58 -0.11 5.96
CA LEU A 155 6.31 0.59 5.85
C LEU A 155 6.11 1.12 4.42
N VAL A 156 5.00 0.74 3.83
CA VAL A 156 4.54 1.23 2.52
C VAL A 156 3.16 1.88 2.67
N GLN A 157 2.77 2.68 1.69
CA GLN A 157 1.44 3.30 1.68
C GLN A 157 0.38 2.24 1.38
N CYS A 158 -0.72 2.26 2.14
CA CYS A 158 -1.87 1.41 1.86
C CYS A 158 -2.59 1.87 0.58
N LEU A 159 -3.08 0.91 -0.19
CA LEU A 159 -3.69 1.12 -1.50
C LEU A 159 -5.19 0.81 -1.51
N PRO A 160 -5.98 1.44 -2.38
CA PRO A 160 -7.40 1.13 -2.58
C PRO A 160 -7.70 -0.35 -2.77
N CYS A 161 -8.72 -0.89 -2.10
CA CYS A 161 -9.18 -2.24 -2.44
C CYS A 161 -9.76 -2.27 -3.87
N ARG A 162 -9.36 -3.27 -4.64
CA ARG A 162 -9.66 -3.39 -6.08
C ARG A 162 -9.61 -4.84 -6.54
N GLU A 163 -10.22 -5.13 -7.68
CA GLU A 163 -10.33 -6.50 -8.20
C GLU A 163 -9.00 -7.10 -8.68
N ASP A 164 -8.01 -6.26 -9.02
CA ASP A 164 -6.68 -6.62 -9.50
C ASP A 164 -5.62 -6.67 -8.37
N MET A 165 -6.06 -6.75 -7.11
CA MET A 165 -5.18 -7.03 -5.98
C MET A 165 -4.40 -8.34 -6.19
N LYS A 166 -3.14 -8.38 -5.76
CA LYS A 166 -2.33 -9.59 -5.93
C LYS A 166 -2.75 -10.65 -4.93
N PHE A 167 -2.56 -11.90 -5.29
CA PHE A 167 -2.76 -13.01 -4.38
C PHE A 167 -1.93 -12.81 -3.08
N GLY A 168 -2.59 -12.87 -1.93
CA GLY A 168 -2.02 -12.56 -0.62
C GLY A 168 -2.34 -11.15 -0.10
N ASP A 169 -2.77 -10.22 -0.96
CA ASP A 169 -3.29 -8.92 -0.53
C ASP A 169 -4.68 -9.10 0.10
N SER A 170 -5.03 -8.26 1.08
CA SER A 170 -6.34 -8.31 1.74
C SER A 170 -6.82 -6.92 2.11
N CYS A 171 -8.07 -6.64 1.79
CA CYS A 171 -8.74 -5.41 2.13
C CYS A 171 -8.98 -5.32 3.64
N TYR A 172 -8.89 -4.12 4.18
CA TYR A 172 -9.22 -3.80 5.56
C TYR A 172 -10.68 -3.34 5.54
N CYS A 173 -11.60 -4.13 6.10
CA CYS A 173 -12.98 -3.69 6.26
C CYS A 173 -13.19 -2.84 7.52
N LEU A 174 -12.23 -2.91 8.45
CA LEU A 174 -12.16 -2.11 9.66
C LEU A 174 -10.75 -1.52 9.79
N ASP A 175 -10.66 -0.34 10.42
CA ASP A 175 -9.39 0.34 10.63
C ASP A 175 -8.38 -0.52 11.37
N ASN A 176 -7.18 -0.65 10.80
CA ASN A 176 -6.06 -1.40 11.34
C ASN A 176 -6.32 -2.91 11.53
N VAL A 177 -7.40 -3.45 10.94
CA VAL A 177 -7.75 -4.87 11.02
C VAL A 177 -7.82 -5.46 9.61
N PRO A 178 -6.79 -6.21 9.18
CA PRO A 178 -6.80 -6.84 7.87
C PRO A 178 -7.92 -7.87 7.83
N THR A 179 -8.79 -7.77 6.82
CA THR A 179 -9.89 -8.72 6.62
C THR A 179 -9.45 -9.74 5.58
N GLN A 180 -9.06 -10.93 6.05
CA GLN A 180 -8.46 -11.95 5.19
C GLN A 180 -9.28 -12.21 3.93
N ASN A 181 -8.58 -12.25 2.79
CA ASN A 181 -9.13 -12.50 1.47
C ASN A 181 -10.13 -11.49 0.98
N CYS A 182 -10.33 -10.39 1.68
CA CYS A 182 -11.35 -9.47 1.26
C CYS A 182 -10.89 -8.62 0.07
N ILE A 183 -11.71 -8.51 -0.96
CA ILE A 183 -11.50 -7.57 -2.07
C ILE A 183 -12.54 -6.45 -2.08
N GLU A 184 -13.63 -6.63 -1.35
CA GLU A 184 -14.69 -5.64 -1.24
C GLU A 184 -15.37 -5.68 0.13
N CYS A 185 -15.51 -4.50 0.73
CA CYS A 185 -16.14 -4.33 2.04
C CYS A 185 -17.41 -3.48 1.92
N ALA A 186 -18.46 -3.86 2.65
CA ALA A 186 -19.63 -3.02 2.85
C ALA A 186 -20.03 -3.04 4.34
N ASN A 187 -20.29 -1.87 4.90
CA ASN A 187 -20.72 -1.71 6.30
C ASN A 187 -19.78 -2.39 7.31
N GLY A 188 -18.48 -2.31 7.09
CA GLY A 188 -17.47 -2.93 7.95
C GLY A 188 -17.30 -4.45 7.79
N ASN A 189 -18.06 -5.09 6.91
CA ASN A 189 -17.98 -6.53 6.64
C ASN A 189 -17.45 -6.80 5.24
N CYS A 190 -16.78 -7.94 5.06
CA CYS A 190 -16.39 -8.39 3.74
C CYS A 190 -17.60 -8.90 2.96
N THR A 191 -17.87 -8.30 1.80
CA THR A 191 -18.93 -8.74 0.89
C THR A 191 -18.41 -9.61 -0.24
N ARG A 192 -17.13 -9.48 -0.59
CA ARG A 192 -16.51 -10.25 -1.68
C ARG A 192 -15.10 -10.67 -1.33
N ILE A 193 -14.81 -11.95 -1.54
CA ILE A 193 -13.51 -12.56 -1.25
C ILE A 193 -12.74 -12.88 -2.53
N MET A 194 -11.41 -12.74 -2.47
CA MET A 194 -10.48 -13.18 -3.49
C MET A 194 -10.44 -14.70 -3.49
N ILE A 195 -10.71 -15.30 -4.64
CA ILE A 195 -10.64 -16.76 -4.87
C ILE A 195 -9.61 -16.97 -5.97
N GLU A 196 -8.61 -17.80 -5.71
CA GLU A 196 -7.49 -18.04 -6.63
C GLU A 196 -7.97 -18.45 -8.03
N GLN A 197 -7.35 -17.88 -9.08
CA GLN A 197 -7.49 -18.34 -10.46
C GLN A 197 -6.29 -19.24 -10.80
N ALA A 198 -6.49 -20.55 -10.74
CA ALA A 198 -5.65 -21.48 -11.47
C ALA A 198 -6.36 -21.89 -12.77
N ASP A 199 -5.79 -21.41 -13.87
CA ASP A 199 -5.87 -21.84 -15.26
C ASP A 199 -7.18 -22.46 -15.83
N THR A 200 -7.71 -21.76 -16.84
CA THR A 200 -8.56 -22.15 -17.98
C THR A 200 -9.15 -23.57 -18.09
N SER A 201 -10.00 -24.02 -17.16
CA SER A 201 -10.97 -25.08 -17.45
C SER A 201 -12.34 -24.86 -16.79
N PRO A 202 -13.48 -25.11 -17.47
CA PRO A 202 -14.77 -24.56 -17.05
C PRO A 202 -15.47 -25.27 -15.88
N HIS A 203 -14.88 -26.28 -15.23
CA HIS A 203 -15.68 -27.15 -14.35
C HIS A 203 -15.06 -27.61 -13.01
N THR A 204 -13.94 -27.04 -12.55
CA THR A 204 -13.40 -27.38 -11.22
C THR A 204 -13.77 -26.32 -10.18
N LYS A 205 -14.67 -26.71 -9.26
CA LYS A 205 -15.01 -25.94 -8.06
C LYS A 205 -13.74 -25.64 -7.24
N ARG A 206 -13.63 -24.41 -6.73
CA ARG A 206 -12.42 -23.83 -6.12
C ARG A 206 -12.47 -23.83 -4.59
N CYS A 207 -11.30 -23.93 -3.94
CA CYS A 207 -11.13 -23.97 -2.49
C CYS A 207 -10.90 -22.57 -1.87
N LEU A 208 -11.12 -22.45 -0.56
CA LEU A 208 -10.87 -21.22 0.22
C LEU A 208 -9.35 -20.96 0.40
N LEU A 209 -8.94 -19.73 0.75
CA LEU A 209 -7.51 -19.40 0.94
C LEU A 209 -6.85 -20.32 1.96
N GLY A 210 -5.59 -20.69 1.67
CA GLY A 210 -4.77 -21.52 2.52
C GLY A 210 -5.17 -22.98 2.41
N CYS A 211 -6.06 -23.34 1.48
CA CYS A 211 -6.58 -24.68 1.27
C CYS A 211 -6.09 -25.30 -0.04
N SER A 212 -5.08 -26.17 0.05
CA SER A 212 -4.57 -26.96 -1.09
C SER A 212 -5.60 -27.95 -1.66
N GLN A 213 -6.56 -28.45 -0.86
CA GLN A 213 -7.60 -29.38 -1.31
C GLN A 213 -8.91 -29.19 -0.56
N CYS A 214 -10.05 -29.16 -1.25
CA CYS A 214 -11.39 -29.01 -0.66
C CYS A 214 -12.41 -29.94 -1.31
N ASN A 215 -13.56 -30.12 -0.65
CA ASN A 215 -14.66 -30.92 -1.17
C ASN A 215 -15.60 -30.09 -2.09
N ALA A 216 -16.67 -30.73 -2.57
CA ALA A 216 -17.65 -30.10 -3.47
C ALA A 216 -18.45 -28.93 -2.86
N ASP A 217 -18.42 -28.78 -1.53
CA ASP A 217 -19.04 -27.70 -0.77
C ASP A 217 -18.01 -26.64 -0.33
N GLN A 218 -16.81 -26.67 -0.92
CA GLN A 218 -15.69 -25.75 -0.63
C GLN A 218 -15.17 -25.83 0.81
N ARG A 219 -15.54 -26.88 1.56
CA ARG A 219 -14.94 -27.21 2.85
C ARG A 219 -13.53 -27.72 2.64
N CYS A 220 -12.57 -27.11 3.31
CA CYS A 220 -11.19 -27.50 3.19
C CYS A 220 -10.93 -28.91 3.77
N LEU A 221 -10.20 -29.70 3.01
CA LEU A 221 -9.73 -31.04 3.33
C LEU A 221 -8.23 -31.05 3.63
N LYS A 222 -7.47 -30.15 3.01
CA LYS A 222 -6.03 -30.00 3.22
C LYS A 222 -5.63 -28.53 3.04
N CYS A 223 -4.85 -28.00 3.98
CA CYS A 223 -4.30 -26.66 3.87
C CYS A 223 -3.00 -26.62 3.05
N ASP A 224 -2.62 -25.43 2.60
CA ASP A 224 -1.30 -25.11 2.05
C ASP A 224 -0.26 -25.11 3.18
N ASP A 225 1.02 -25.22 2.82
CA ASP A 225 2.13 -25.46 3.76
C ASP A 225 2.32 -24.37 4.85
N THR A 226 1.62 -23.25 4.74
CA THR A 226 1.67 -22.10 5.67
C THR A 226 0.41 -21.96 6.54
N HIS A 227 -0.58 -22.84 6.38
CA HIS A 227 -1.88 -22.74 7.03
C HIS A 227 -2.34 -24.05 7.68
N VAL A 228 -3.30 -23.95 8.60
CA VAL A 228 -3.78 -25.04 9.46
C VAL A 228 -5.26 -25.22 9.26
N LEU A 229 -5.65 -26.49 9.10
CA LEU A 229 -7.05 -26.83 8.91
C LEU A 229 -7.78 -26.78 10.25
N ASP A 230 -8.72 -25.86 10.38
CA ASP A 230 -9.76 -25.92 11.40
C ASP A 230 -10.80 -26.98 10.99
N TYR A 231 -10.80 -28.12 11.66
CA TYR A 231 -11.73 -29.23 11.37
C TYR A 231 -13.19 -28.91 11.73
N SER A 232 -13.44 -27.92 12.59
CA SER A 232 -14.80 -27.53 12.98
C SER A 232 -15.46 -26.73 11.86
N ASN A 233 -14.69 -25.85 11.24
CA ASN A 233 -15.16 -24.89 10.26
C ASN A 233 -14.75 -25.25 8.82
N HIS A 234 -13.85 -26.23 8.67
CA HIS A 234 -13.19 -26.61 7.42
C HIS A 234 -12.55 -25.42 6.69
N THR A 235 -11.85 -24.58 7.44
CA THR A 235 -11.15 -23.38 6.96
C THR A 235 -9.67 -23.45 7.32
N CYS A 236 -8.83 -22.74 6.57
CA CYS A 236 -7.40 -22.72 6.81
C CYS A 236 -6.96 -21.40 7.47
N SER A 237 -6.25 -21.49 8.59
CA SER A 237 -5.78 -20.33 9.36
C SER A 237 -4.26 -20.27 9.34
N PHE A 238 -3.69 -19.08 9.21
CA PHE A 238 -2.25 -18.87 9.31
C PHE A 238 -1.72 -19.26 10.71
N CYS A 239 -0.56 -19.92 10.78
CA CYS A 239 0.04 -20.25 12.08
C CYS A 239 0.65 -19.01 12.74
N ASP A 240 -0.09 -18.41 13.68
CA ASP A 240 0.46 -17.40 14.56
C ASP A 240 1.53 -18.03 15.47
N GLU A 241 2.80 -17.68 15.26
CA GLU A 241 3.96 -18.16 16.02
C GLU A 241 3.88 -17.83 17.52
N ASN A 242 2.99 -16.91 17.92
CA ASN A 242 2.74 -16.60 19.32
C ASN A 242 1.88 -17.67 20.00
N GLN A 243 0.94 -18.29 19.28
CA GLN A 243 -0.07 -19.20 19.84
C GLN A 243 0.11 -20.66 19.42
N PHE A 244 0.81 -20.91 18.32
CA PHE A 244 0.95 -22.24 17.72
C PHE A 244 2.40 -22.54 17.34
N ILE A 245 2.72 -23.84 17.23
CA ILE A 245 4.00 -24.33 16.68
C ILE A 245 3.75 -25.28 15.51
N ILE A 246 4.64 -25.26 14.51
CA ILE A 246 4.58 -26.14 13.35
C ILE A 246 5.12 -27.54 13.72
N THR A 247 4.37 -28.55 13.32
CA THR A 247 4.69 -29.98 13.46
C THR A 247 5.67 -30.43 12.37
N THR A 248 6.32 -31.58 12.56
CA THR A 248 7.12 -32.25 11.53
C THR A 248 6.31 -32.56 10.26
N SER A 249 4.99 -32.66 10.37
CA SER A 249 4.05 -32.84 9.27
C SER A 249 3.52 -31.54 8.65
N GLY A 250 3.99 -30.36 9.08
CA GLY A 250 3.50 -29.06 8.59
C GLY A 250 2.17 -28.59 9.18
N LEU A 251 1.54 -29.38 10.05
CA LEU A 251 0.34 -28.98 10.81
C LEU A 251 0.74 -28.07 11.98
N CYS A 252 -0.13 -27.18 12.47
CA CYS A 252 0.17 -26.45 13.71
C CYS A 252 -0.61 -26.99 14.90
N THR A 253 0.07 -27.02 16.04
CA THR A 253 -0.51 -27.43 17.32
C THR A 253 -0.37 -26.28 18.31
N PRO A 254 -1.28 -26.16 19.30
CA PRO A 254 -1.18 -25.14 20.33
C PRO A 254 0.20 -25.16 20.97
N LYS A 255 0.80 -23.98 21.10
CA LYS A 255 2.11 -23.80 21.72
C LYS A 255 2.03 -24.12 23.21
N CYS A 256 3.06 -24.76 23.73
CA CYS A 256 3.20 -25.00 25.16
C CYS A 256 3.79 -23.75 25.81
N GLU A 257 3.14 -23.24 26.85
CA GLU A 257 3.76 -22.22 27.70
C GLU A 257 4.93 -22.87 28.47
N ASN A 258 6.11 -22.26 28.40
CA ASN A 258 7.32 -22.68 29.12
C ASN A 258 7.78 -24.11 28.82
N LEU A 259 7.95 -24.45 27.54
CA LEU A 259 8.42 -25.78 27.11
C LEU A 259 9.86 -26.05 27.60
N PRO A 260 10.09 -27.04 28.49
CA PRO A 260 11.42 -27.33 29.01
C PRO A 260 12.38 -27.81 27.91
N VAL A 261 13.68 -27.64 28.13
CA VAL A 261 14.70 -28.14 27.20
C VAL A 261 14.64 -29.67 27.14
N GLY A 262 14.69 -30.24 25.92
CA GLY A 262 14.49 -31.66 25.66
C GLY A 262 13.03 -32.09 25.48
N TYR A 263 12.09 -31.14 25.43
CA TYR A 263 10.66 -31.40 25.21
C TYR A 263 10.16 -30.75 23.92
N TYR A 264 9.16 -31.39 23.30
CA TYR A 264 8.38 -30.86 22.18
C TYR A 264 6.92 -30.67 22.64
N CYS A 265 6.16 -29.84 21.92
CA CYS A 265 4.76 -29.63 22.28
C CYS A 265 3.85 -30.53 21.43
N LYS A 266 3.04 -31.33 22.09
CA LYS A 266 2.02 -32.15 21.45
C LYS A 266 0.66 -31.70 21.91
N ASN A 267 -0.05 -30.99 21.04
CA ASN A 267 -1.40 -30.48 21.30
C ASN A 267 -1.49 -29.67 22.60
N GLY A 268 -0.56 -28.73 22.82
CA GLY A 268 -0.51 -27.90 24.02
C GLY A 268 0.06 -28.57 25.27
N LYS A 269 0.51 -29.83 25.18
CA LYS A 269 1.14 -30.55 26.30
C LYS A 269 2.62 -30.86 26.02
N PRO A 270 3.54 -30.57 26.95
CA PRO A 270 4.95 -30.96 26.82
C PRO A 270 5.13 -32.48 26.83
N GLU A 271 5.87 -33.02 25.86
CA GLU A 271 6.32 -34.41 25.82
C GLU A 271 7.84 -34.47 25.56
N LEU A 272 8.51 -35.52 26.06
CA LEU A 272 9.93 -35.75 25.84
C LEU A 272 10.22 -35.94 24.35
N CYS A 273 11.29 -35.33 23.85
CA CYS A 273 11.69 -35.52 22.47
C CYS A 273 12.19 -36.93 22.22
N THR A 274 11.59 -37.55 21.22
CA THR A 274 11.91 -38.88 20.69
C THR A 274 12.05 -38.82 19.17
N GLU A 275 12.46 -39.91 18.53
CA GLU A 275 12.50 -40.01 17.05
C GLU A 275 11.11 -39.79 16.43
N ASP A 276 10.03 -40.04 17.19
CA ASP A 276 8.64 -39.88 16.77
C ASP A 276 8.04 -38.50 17.16
N SER A 277 8.88 -37.52 17.52
CA SER A 277 8.40 -36.19 17.90
C SER A 277 7.60 -35.55 16.77
N THR A 278 6.37 -35.12 17.08
CA THR A 278 5.50 -34.53 16.07
C THR A 278 5.76 -33.04 15.89
N SER A 279 6.59 -32.37 16.69
CA SER A 279 6.92 -30.94 16.50
C SER A 279 8.39 -30.65 16.77
N MET A 280 8.78 -29.40 16.55
CA MET A 280 10.11 -28.92 16.91
C MET A 280 10.38 -29.16 18.41
N CYS A 281 11.52 -29.78 18.69
CA CYS A 281 12.04 -29.99 20.03
C CYS A 281 12.74 -28.71 20.53
N SER A 282 12.55 -28.37 21.80
CA SER A 282 13.24 -27.25 22.45
C SER A 282 14.65 -27.68 22.85
N CYS A 283 15.68 -27.27 22.10
CA CYS A 283 17.09 -27.62 22.33
C CYS A 283 17.92 -26.38 22.67
N GLY A 284 17.48 -25.62 23.68
CA GLY A 284 18.17 -24.41 24.12
C GLY A 284 18.06 -23.30 23.08
N VAL A 285 19.21 -22.90 22.51
CA VAL A 285 19.27 -21.88 21.46
C VAL A 285 19.10 -22.45 20.04
N ALA A 286 19.25 -23.76 19.87
CA ALA A 286 19.11 -24.40 18.57
C ALA A 286 17.64 -24.47 18.13
N LYS A 287 17.42 -24.13 16.86
CA LYS A 287 16.09 -24.15 16.21
C LYS A 287 16.02 -25.33 15.24
N ASN A 288 14.80 -25.68 14.87
CA ASN A 288 14.49 -26.70 13.86
C ASN A 288 15.00 -28.12 14.20
N CYS A 289 15.17 -28.44 15.49
CA CYS A 289 15.58 -29.78 15.92
C CYS A 289 14.38 -30.73 15.99
N ALA A 290 14.56 -31.95 15.48
CA ALA A 290 13.71 -33.11 15.81
C ALA A 290 14.15 -33.77 17.12
N LEU A 291 15.46 -33.81 17.38
CA LEU A 291 16.07 -34.35 18.61
C LEU A 291 17.21 -33.45 19.08
N CYS A 292 17.36 -33.31 20.40
CA CYS A 292 18.49 -32.61 21.01
C CYS A 292 19.68 -33.55 21.24
N ASN A 293 20.89 -33.00 21.19
CA ASN A 293 22.07 -33.65 21.76
C ASN A 293 22.04 -33.60 23.31
N PRO A 294 22.85 -34.42 24.00
CA PRO A 294 22.90 -34.43 25.47
C PRO A 294 23.31 -33.09 26.11
N ASP A 295 23.99 -32.23 25.34
CA ASP A 295 24.36 -30.87 25.74
C ASP A 295 23.16 -29.90 25.73
N ASN A 296 22.03 -30.34 25.18
CA ASN A 296 20.78 -29.60 25.09
C ASN A 296 20.88 -28.25 24.37
N ASN A 297 21.96 -28.02 23.62
CA ASN A 297 22.24 -26.75 22.92
C ASN A 297 22.43 -26.93 21.41
N THR A 298 22.57 -28.17 20.93
CA THR A 298 22.70 -28.49 19.51
C THR A 298 21.66 -29.53 19.09
N CYS A 299 21.33 -29.56 17.79
CA CYS A 299 20.42 -30.57 17.28
C CYS A 299 21.18 -31.88 17.03
N LYS A 300 20.67 -32.99 17.56
CA LYS A 300 21.12 -34.34 17.18
C LYS A 300 20.57 -34.74 15.81
N GLN A 301 19.33 -34.34 15.53
CA GLN A 301 18.64 -34.60 14.26
C GLN A 301 17.77 -33.39 13.92
N CYS A 302 17.77 -32.99 12.65
CA CYS A 302 16.92 -31.90 12.14
C CYS A 302 15.50 -32.39 11.79
N LEU A 303 14.54 -31.46 11.75
CA LEU A 303 13.22 -31.71 11.19
C LEU A 303 13.33 -32.09 9.70
N ASN A 304 12.31 -32.77 9.18
CA ASN A 304 12.29 -33.20 7.78
C ASN A 304 12.39 -31.99 6.82
N ALA A 305 13.12 -32.15 5.72
CA ALA A 305 13.47 -31.09 4.75
C ALA A 305 14.34 -29.92 5.30
N ILE A 306 14.96 -30.09 6.47
CA ILE A 306 15.92 -29.13 7.04
C ILE A 306 17.30 -29.78 7.10
N HIS A 307 18.33 -29.04 6.68
CA HIS A 307 19.70 -29.54 6.62
C HIS A 307 20.49 -29.15 7.86
N MET A 308 21.30 -30.08 8.36
CA MET A 308 22.27 -29.77 9.41
C MET A 308 23.52 -29.19 8.76
N ASP A 309 23.96 -28.03 9.21
CA ASP A 309 25.25 -27.49 8.81
C ASP A 309 26.41 -28.25 9.51
N TYR A 310 27.64 -27.82 9.23
CA TYR A 310 28.82 -28.42 9.85
C TYR A 310 29.00 -28.05 11.32
N THR A 311 28.22 -27.10 11.85
CA THR A 311 28.26 -26.67 13.26
C THR A 311 27.21 -27.37 14.13
N GLY A 312 26.31 -28.15 13.52
CA GLY A 312 25.23 -28.86 14.21
C GLY A 312 23.93 -28.05 14.33
N ILE A 313 23.79 -26.98 13.55
CA ILE A 313 22.60 -26.11 13.47
C ILE A 313 21.75 -26.55 12.28
N CYS A 314 20.43 -26.65 12.51
CA CYS A 314 19.48 -27.04 11.48
C CYS A 314 18.94 -25.81 10.74
N VAL A 315 19.35 -25.65 9.48
CA VAL A 315 19.04 -24.50 8.61
C VAL A 315 18.09 -24.88 7.47
N LYS A 316 17.18 -23.95 7.13
CA LYS A 316 16.21 -24.17 6.06
C LYS A 316 16.92 -24.13 4.69
N PRO A 317 16.39 -24.81 3.66
CA PRO A 317 17.01 -24.86 2.34
C PRO A 317 17.30 -23.48 1.72
N ALA A 318 16.42 -22.50 1.92
CA ALA A 318 16.63 -21.13 1.42
C ALA A 318 17.80 -20.41 2.11
N ASP A 319 18.00 -20.65 3.41
CA ASP A 319 19.08 -20.06 4.19
C ASP A 319 20.42 -20.73 3.86
N TRP A 320 20.38 -22.05 3.61
CA TRP A 320 21.55 -22.84 3.22
C TRP A 320 22.16 -22.42 1.87
N GLU A 321 21.33 -22.06 0.89
CA GLU A 321 21.84 -21.53 -0.38
C GLU A 321 22.48 -20.16 -0.22
N LEU A 322 21.97 -19.33 0.68
CA LEU A 322 22.53 -18.02 0.99
C LEU A 322 23.91 -18.13 1.66
N GLU A 323 24.06 -19.05 2.62
CA GLU A 323 25.35 -19.33 3.28
C GLU A 323 26.38 -19.89 2.30
N LYS A 324 25.98 -20.76 1.37
CA LYS A 324 26.89 -21.24 0.31
C LYS A 324 27.36 -20.14 -0.62
N GLN A 325 26.51 -19.15 -0.90
CA GLN A 325 26.90 -17.99 -1.71
C GLN A 325 27.90 -17.11 -0.94
N GLN A 326 27.69 -16.88 0.35
CA GLN A 326 28.57 -16.07 1.20
C GLN A 326 29.92 -16.75 1.48
N ALA A 327 29.93 -18.06 1.75
CA ALA A 327 31.17 -18.82 1.94
C ALA A 327 32.00 -18.97 0.65
N GLY A 328 31.36 -18.84 -0.53
CA GLY A 328 32.04 -18.79 -1.83
C GLY A 328 32.80 -17.48 -2.05
N GLU A 329 32.28 -16.36 -1.56
CA GLU A 329 32.90 -15.03 -1.70
C GLU A 329 34.15 -14.85 -0.82
N GLU A 330 34.16 -15.40 0.40
CA GLU A 330 35.34 -15.32 1.30
C GLU A 330 36.56 -16.10 0.79
N SER A 331 36.37 -17.05 -0.14
CA SER A 331 37.49 -17.81 -0.72
C SER A 331 38.11 -17.17 -1.97
N ALA A 332 37.60 -16.02 -2.44
CA ALA A 332 38.12 -15.31 -3.60
C ALA A 332 39.05 -14.13 -3.26
N ASP A 333 39.16 -13.73 -1.99
CA ASP A 333 39.76 -12.43 -1.61
C ASP A 333 41.18 -12.51 -0.98
N GLU A 334 41.90 -13.62 -1.16
CA GLU A 334 43.30 -13.73 -0.69
C GLU A 334 44.36 -13.42 -1.77
N HIS A 335 43.99 -12.75 -2.88
CA HIS A 335 44.94 -12.38 -3.95
C HIS A 335 44.66 -11.02 -4.63
N SER A 336 44.39 -9.94 -3.87
CA SER A 336 44.50 -8.58 -4.45
C SER A 336 44.64 -7.47 -3.40
N ALA A 337 45.73 -7.52 -2.61
CA ALA A 337 46.17 -6.35 -1.87
C ALA A 337 46.98 -5.42 -2.79
N GLY A 338 46.34 -4.34 -3.26
CA GLY A 338 47.04 -3.14 -3.68
C GLY A 338 46.52 -2.52 -4.96
N THR A 339 45.75 -1.43 -4.84
CA THR A 339 45.73 -0.20 -5.67
C THR A 339 44.32 0.35 -5.86
N PHE A 340 43.71 1.03 -4.88
CA PHE A 340 42.57 1.92 -5.19
C PHE A 340 42.34 3.01 -4.13
N GLU A 341 43.20 4.03 -4.10
CA GLU A 341 42.94 5.28 -3.36
C GLU A 341 43.25 6.58 -4.16
N VAL A 342 43.39 6.49 -5.49
CA VAL A 342 43.75 7.68 -6.31
C VAL A 342 42.55 8.29 -7.07
N GLY A 343 41.43 7.57 -7.18
CA GLY A 343 40.29 7.99 -8.02
C GLY A 343 39.47 9.16 -7.47
N ALA A 344 39.30 9.26 -6.15
CA ALA A 344 38.45 10.28 -5.55
C ALA A 344 39.11 11.67 -5.51
N TYR A 345 40.44 11.74 -5.40
CA TYR A 345 41.16 13.01 -5.25
C TYR A 345 41.23 13.82 -6.55
N LEU A 346 41.34 13.14 -7.71
CA LEU A 346 41.40 13.82 -9.01
C LEU A 346 40.08 14.49 -9.40
N GLY A 347 38.94 13.91 -9.01
CA GLY A 347 37.61 14.49 -9.27
C GLY A 347 37.38 15.81 -8.54
N VAL A 348 37.82 15.90 -7.29
CA VAL A 348 37.68 17.12 -6.46
C VAL A 348 38.55 18.24 -7.02
N ILE A 349 39.78 17.96 -7.45
CA ILE A 349 40.69 18.97 -8.02
C ILE A 349 40.12 19.57 -9.32
N ALA A 350 39.54 18.74 -10.19
CA ALA A 350 38.93 19.21 -11.43
C ALA A 350 37.72 20.13 -11.18
N ALA A 351 36.88 19.80 -10.19
CA ALA A 351 35.72 20.61 -9.82
C ALA A 351 36.13 21.98 -9.24
N VAL A 352 37.17 22.03 -8.40
CA VAL A 352 37.68 23.28 -7.83
C VAL A 352 38.27 24.20 -8.91
N LEU A 353 39.03 23.64 -9.86
CA LEU A 353 39.59 24.42 -10.97
C LEU A 353 38.51 25.00 -11.89
N ALA A 354 37.43 24.26 -12.14
CA ALA A 354 36.29 24.75 -12.92
C ALA A 354 35.62 25.96 -12.25
N LEU A 355 35.39 25.90 -10.93
CA LEU A 355 34.76 27.00 -10.19
C LEU A 355 35.63 28.27 -10.18
N ILE A 356 36.95 28.13 -10.00
CA ILE A 356 37.87 29.29 -10.04
C ILE A 356 37.81 29.97 -11.41
N SER A 357 37.78 29.20 -12.50
CA SER A 357 37.69 29.76 -13.86
C SER A 357 36.42 30.57 -14.09
N CYS A 358 35.27 30.12 -13.58
CA CYS A 358 33.99 30.83 -13.70
C CYS A 358 33.99 32.18 -12.96
N VAL A 359 34.61 32.24 -11.77
CA VAL A 359 34.71 33.47 -10.98
C VAL A 359 35.62 34.49 -11.67
N CYS A 360 36.75 34.05 -12.23
CA CYS A 360 37.66 34.94 -12.96
C CYS A 360 37.01 35.53 -14.23
N ILE A 361 36.24 34.73 -14.97
CA ILE A 361 35.54 35.19 -16.19
C ILE A 361 34.47 36.24 -15.84
N THR A 362 33.67 35.99 -14.80
CA THR A 362 32.62 36.94 -14.39
C THR A 362 33.22 38.26 -13.90
N ALA A 363 34.28 38.22 -13.08
CA ALA A 363 35.00 39.42 -12.64
C ALA A 363 35.59 40.22 -13.81
N TYR A 364 36.18 39.53 -14.80
CA TYR A 364 36.73 40.19 -15.99
C TYR A 364 35.66 40.93 -16.81
N ILE A 365 34.47 40.33 -16.99
CA ILE A 365 33.36 40.95 -17.72
C ILE A 365 32.88 42.23 -17.01
N VAL A 366 32.78 42.20 -15.67
CA VAL A 366 32.35 43.37 -14.87
C VAL A 366 33.34 44.52 -15.01
N VAL A 367 34.64 44.25 -14.87
CA VAL A 367 35.70 45.28 -15.02
C VAL A 367 35.72 45.87 -16.43
N LYS A 368 35.55 45.02 -17.46
CA LYS A 368 35.51 45.47 -18.86
C LYS A 368 34.31 46.36 -19.15
N LYS A 369 33.16 46.09 -18.51
CA LYS A 369 31.94 46.92 -18.66
C LYS A 369 32.09 48.27 -17.94
N ALA A 370 32.73 48.30 -16.78
CA ALA A 370 33.02 49.54 -16.05
C ALA A 370 33.94 50.51 -16.81
N ARG A 371 34.91 50.00 -17.59
CA ARG A 371 35.81 50.84 -18.40
C ARG A 371 35.17 51.46 -19.65
N LYS A 372 33.96 51.03 -20.04
CA LYS A 372 33.27 51.51 -21.25
C LYS A 372 32.18 52.54 -20.98
N SER A 373 31.98 53.01 -19.75
CA SER A 373 31.05 54.11 -19.49
C SER A 373 31.67 55.45 -19.93
N PRO A 374 31.13 56.12 -20.97
CA PRO A 374 31.58 57.44 -21.37
C PRO A 374 31.25 58.47 -20.28
N GLY A 375 32.19 59.39 -20.06
CA GLY A 375 32.15 60.40 -19.01
C GLY A 375 30.88 61.26 -19.07
N VAL A 376 30.24 61.42 -17.92
CA VAL A 376 29.16 62.38 -17.71
C VAL A 376 29.78 63.78 -17.69
N VAL A 377 29.38 64.60 -18.66
CA VAL A 377 29.71 66.03 -18.74
C VAL A 377 29.00 66.75 -17.61
N ALA A 378 29.76 67.43 -16.75
CA ALA A 378 29.23 68.31 -15.71
C ALA A 378 28.66 69.58 -16.36
N ILE A 379 27.37 69.85 -16.12
CA ILE A 379 26.72 71.11 -16.47
C ILE A 379 26.74 72.01 -15.23
N SER A 380 27.49 73.10 -15.32
CA SER A 380 27.48 74.21 -14.37
C SER A 380 26.27 75.10 -14.66
N ILE A 381 25.41 75.32 -13.67
CA ILE A 381 24.33 76.31 -13.73
C ILE A 381 24.77 77.53 -12.91
N TYR A 382 24.90 78.67 -13.58
CA TYR A 382 24.80 80.01 -12.99
C TYR A 382 23.53 80.65 -13.52
#